data_AF-A0A2R6A5T1-F1
#
_entry.id   AF-A0A2R6A5T1-F1
#
_cell.length_a   1.000
_cell.length_b   1.000
_cell.length_c   1.000
_cell.angle_alpha   90.00
_cell.angle_beta   90.00
_cell.angle_gamma   90.00
#
_symmetry.space_group_name_H-M   'P 1'
#
loop_
_entity.id
_entity.type
_entity.pdbx_description
1 polymer ?
#
loop_
_entity_poly.entity_id
_entity_poly.type
_entity_poly.pdbx_seq_one_letter_code
_entity_poly.pdbx_strand_id
1 'polypeptide(L)'
;MRLFGVMGIIFLIIVNVFFAPILMFALRSGNLLISSVAFVSYVVAIVSTVVFTIYFGNKSIREVSVMELIKAKSESNKTSNLPNGATKKESKE
;
A
#
# COMPACT_ATOMS: atom_id res chain seq x y z
N MET A 1 -2.05 8.96 -0.91
CA MET A 1 -0.77 8.52 -0.29
C MET A 1 -0.67 8.79 1.22
N ARG A 2 -1.21 9.90 1.77
CA ARG A 2 -1.09 10.23 3.22
C ARG A 2 -1.76 9.23 4.18
N LEU A 3 -2.89 8.62 3.79
CA LEU A 3 -3.66 7.72 4.66
C LEU A 3 -2.91 6.41 5.02
N PHE A 4 -2.12 5.86 4.09
CA PHE A 4 -1.33 4.65 4.31
C PHE A 4 -0.17 4.87 5.29
N GLY A 5 0.46 6.04 5.21
CA GLY A 5 1.46 6.45 6.20
C GLY A 5 0.87 6.57 7.60
N VAL A 6 -0.33 7.17 7.72
CA VAL A 6 -1.04 7.29 9.00
C VAL A 6 -1.39 5.92 9.58
N MET A 7 -1.90 4.99 8.77
CA MET A 7 -2.20 3.63 9.24
C MET A 7 -0.95 2.87 9.68
N GLY A 8 0.15 2.98 8.93
CA GLY A 8 1.43 2.39 9.33
C GLY A 8 1.95 2.93 10.67
N ILE A 9 1.82 4.25 10.90
CA ILE A 9 2.18 4.88 12.18
C ILE A 9 1.30 4.36 13.32
N ILE A 10 -0.01 4.24 13.11
CA ILE A 10 -0.94 3.70 14.12
C ILE A 10 -0.56 2.27 14.49
N PHE A 11 -0.28 1.40 13.51
CA PHE A 11 0.17 0.04 13.78
C PHE A 11 1.51 0.02 14.55
N LEU A 12 2.43 0.92 14.23
CA LEU A 12 3.72 1.02 14.93
C LEU A 12 3.54 1.42 16.40
N ILE A 13 2.59 2.33 16.68
CA ILE A 13 2.22 2.74 18.04
C ILE A 13 1.61 1.56 18.80
N ILE A 14 0.69 0.82 18.17
CA ILE A 14 0.08 -0.37 18.77
C ILE A 14 1.15 -1.40 19.13
N VAL A 15 2.03 -1.75 18.19
CA VAL A 15 3.13 -2.69 18.44
C VAL A 15 4.01 -2.22 19.60
N ASN A 16 4.35 -0.94 19.67
CA ASN A 16 5.10 -0.38 20.78
C ASN A 16 4.38 -0.53 22.13
N VAL A 17 3.10 -0.17 22.19
CA VAL A 17 2.30 -0.22 23.42
C VAL A 17 2.22 -1.64 23.98
N PHE A 18 2.13 -2.66 23.12
CA PHE A 18 2.07 -4.05 23.58
C PHE A 18 3.45 -4.65 23.88
N PHE A 19 4.44 -4.42 23.03
CA PHE A 19 5.74 -5.09 23.16
C PHE A 19 6.72 -4.40 24.10
N ALA A 20 6.64 -3.08 24.26
CA ALA A 20 7.55 -2.37 25.17
C ALA A 20 7.38 -2.80 26.65
N PRO A 21 6.14 -2.95 27.19
CA PRO A 21 5.96 -3.51 28.53
C PRO A 21 6.47 -4.95 28.64
N ILE A 22 6.21 -5.80 27.65
CA ILE A 22 6.67 -7.19 27.63
C ILE A 22 8.20 -7.26 27.66
N LEU A 23 8.87 -6.43 26.86
CA LEU A 23 10.32 -6.33 26.83
C LEU A 23 10.87 -5.83 28.18
N MET A 24 10.23 -4.84 28.79
CA MET A 24 10.61 -4.30 30.10
C MET A 24 10.47 -5.37 31.21
N PHE A 25 9.37 -6.13 31.20
CA PHE A 25 9.19 -7.27 32.13
C PHE A 25 10.23 -8.37 31.90
N ALA A 26 10.51 -8.68 30.64
CA ALA A 26 11.52 -9.68 30.27
C ALA A 26 12.93 -9.27 30.75
N LEU A 27 13.31 -8.01 30.57
CA LEU A 27 14.57 -7.46 31.09
C LEU A 27 14.63 -7.52 32.62
N ARG A 28 13.53 -7.15 33.29
CA ARG A 28 13.44 -7.15 34.76
C ARG A 28 13.52 -8.56 35.36
N SER A 29 13.16 -9.59 34.61
CA SER A 29 13.26 -10.98 35.05
C SER A 29 14.71 -11.45 35.26
N GLY A 30 15.70 -10.75 34.70
CA GLY A 30 17.11 -11.16 34.73
C GLY A 30 17.42 -12.40 33.88
N ASN A 31 16.42 -12.97 33.20
CA ASN A 31 16.60 -14.14 32.35
C ASN A 31 16.96 -13.71 30.92
N LEU A 32 18.21 -13.95 30.55
CA LEU A 32 18.76 -13.56 29.24
C LEU A 32 17.99 -14.19 28.07
N LEU A 33 17.54 -15.44 28.21
CA LEU A 33 16.77 -16.12 27.15
C LEU A 33 15.42 -15.44 26.93
N ILE A 34 14.71 -15.13 28.02
CA ILE A 34 13.40 -14.47 27.96
C ILE A 34 13.54 -13.06 27.38
N SER A 35 14.55 -12.30 27.82
CA SER A 35 14.85 -10.97 27.28
C SER A 35 15.22 -11.00 25.80
N SER A 36 16.02 -11.99 25.38
CA SER A 36 16.41 -12.15 23.98
C SER A 36 15.20 -12.48 23.10
N VAL A 37 14.37 -13.43 23.52
CA VAL A 37 13.14 -13.80 22.79
C VAL A 37 12.17 -12.62 22.70
N ALA A 38 11.98 -11.86 23.77
CA ALA A 38 11.12 -10.68 23.77
C ALA A 38 11.66 -9.60 22.81
N PHE A 39 12.97 -9.37 22.80
CA PHE A 39 13.61 -8.42 21.91
C PHE A 39 13.48 -8.83 20.44
N VAL A 40 13.79 -10.08 20.11
CA VAL A 40 13.64 -10.60 18.74
C VAL A 40 12.18 -10.51 18.30
N SER A 41 11.24 -10.89 19.16
CA SER A 41 9.81 -10.81 18.85
C SER A 41 9.35 -9.38 18.59
N TYR A 42 9.88 -8.41 19.34
CA TYR A 42 9.61 -6.98 19.12
C TYR A 42 10.16 -6.48 17.78
N VAL A 43 11.40 -6.86 17.43
CA VAL A 43 12.00 -6.52 16.13
C VAL A 43 11.18 -7.11 14.98
N VAL A 44 10.76 -8.38 15.08
CA VAL A 44 9.92 -9.03 14.07
C VAL A 44 8.59 -8.29 13.92
N ALA A 45 7.93 -7.90 15.01
CA ALA A 45 6.67 -7.17 14.96
C ALA A 45 6.79 -5.81 14.26
N ILE A 46 7.88 -5.06 14.48
CA ILE A 46 8.16 -3.80 13.77
C ILE A 46 8.33 -4.08 12.28
N VAL A 47 9.19 -5.04 11.91
CA VAL A 47 9.47 -5.35 10.51
C VAL A 47 8.20 -5.80 9.77
N SER A 48 7.41 -6.68 10.38
CA SER A 48 6.12 -7.10 9.83
C SER A 48 5.17 -5.92 9.61
N THR A 49 5.14 -4.95 10.54
CA THR A 49 4.31 -3.75 10.41
C THR A 49 4.75 -2.86 9.24
N VAL A 50 6.06 -2.66 9.08
CA VAL A 50 6.62 -1.89 7.96
C VAL A 50 6.31 -2.57 6.63
N VAL A 51 6.56 -3.88 6.52
CA VAL A 51 6.27 -4.66 5.31
C VAL A 51 4.78 -4.62 4.97
N PHE A 52 3.91 -4.78 5.96
CA PHE A 52 2.46 -4.70 5.79
C PHE A 52 2.03 -3.32 5.26
N THR A 53 2.58 -2.25 5.83
CA THR A 53 2.30 -0.86 5.41
C THR A 53 2.73 -0.63 3.95
N ILE A 54 3.92 -1.10 3.57
CA ILE A 54 4.44 -1.00 2.20
C ILE A 54 3.57 -1.81 1.23
N TYR A 55 3.19 -3.03 1.61
CA TYR A 55 2.35 -3.90 0.79
C TYR A 55 0.99 -3.25 0.49
N PHE A 56 0.31 -2.74 1.51
CA PHE A 56 -0.98 -2.05 1.34
C PHE A 56 -0.84 -0.76 0.54
N GLY A 57 0.22 0.02 0.80
CA GLY A 57 0.52 1.22 0.01
C GLY A 57 0.71 0.91 -1.48
N ASN A 58 1.50 -0.11 -1.81
CA ASN A 58 1.79 -0.50 -3.19
C ASN A 58 0.59 -1.13 -3.90
N LYS A 59 -0.22 -1.93 -3.21
CA LYS A 59 -1.43 -2.52 -3.79
C LYS A 59 -2.45 -1.45 -4.18
N SER A 60 -2.63 -0.43 -3.33
CA SER A 60 -3.53 0.68 -3.64
C SER A 60 -3.06 1.54 -4.82
N ILE A 61 -1.75 1.77 -4.96
CA ILE A 61 -1.20 2.50 -6.13
C ILE A 61 -1.46 1.72 -7.43
N ARG A 62 -1.32 0.39 -7.40
CA ARG A 62 -1.54 -0.46 -8.56
C ARG A 62 -3.02 -0.51 -8.97
N GLU A 63 -3.94 -0.56 -8.01
CA GLU A 63 -5.38 -0.55 -8.27
C GLU A 63 -5.85 0.80 -8.84
N VAL A 64 -5.37 1.92 -8.30
CA VAL A 64 -5.68 3.26 -8.84
C VAL A 64 -5.15 3.41 -10.27
N SER A 65 -3.94 2.92 -10.56
CA SER A 65 -3.36 2.98 -11.91
C SER A 65 -4.14 2.14 -12.93
N VAL A 66 -4.63 0.95 -12.55
CA VAL A 66 -5.50 0.15 -13.43
C VAL A 66 -6.84 0.82 -13.66
N MET A 67 -7.40 1.48 -12.64
CA MET A 67 -8.67 2.19 -12.76
C MET A 67 -8.53 3.44 -13.65
N GLU A 68 -7.42 4.17 -13.56
CA GLU A 68 -7.07 5.25 -14.49
C GLU A 68 -6.83 4.73 -15.92
N LEU A 69 -6.17 3.60 -16.07
CA LEU A 69 -5.96 2.97 -17.39
C LEU A 69 -7.30 2.55 -18.02
N ILE A 70 -8.21 1.97 -17.25
CA ILE A 70 -9.56 1.60 -17.71
C ILE A 70 -10.37 2.85 -18.03
N LYS A 71 -10.29 3.90 -17.21
CA LYS A 71 -10.98 5.17 -17.44
C LYS A 71 -10.48 5.86 -18.71
N ALA A 72 -9.16 5.97 -18.90
CA ALA A 72 -8.55 6.52 -20.11
C ALA A 72 -8.91 5.71 -21.36
N LYS A 73 -8.95 4.38 -21.25
CA LYS A 73 -9.41 3.50 -22.35
C LYS A 73 -10.91 3.69 -22.64
N SER A 74 -11.73 3.95 -21.63
CA SER A 74 -13.18 4.21 -21.80
C SER A 74 -13.47 5.58 -22.43
N GLU A 75 -12.69 6.61 -22.12
CA GLU A 75 -12.83 7.94 -22.73
C GLU A 75 -12.31 7.94 -24.17
N SER A 76 -11.18 7.25 -24.45
CA SER A 76 -10.67 7.07 -25.81
C SER A 76 -11.67 6.34 -26.71
N ASN A 77 -12.37 5.32 -26.19
CA ASN A 77 -13.39 4.58 -26.93
C ASN A 77 -14.74 5.33 -27.08
N LYS A 78 -14.95 6.42 -26.33
CA LYS A 78 -16.08 7.34 -26.54
C LYS A 78 -15.80 8.36 -27.65
N THR A 79 -14.54 8.76 -27.85
CA THR A 79 -14.13 9.63 -28.94
C THR A 79 -13.98 8.93 -30.30
N SER A 80 -13.85 7.60 -30.33
CA SER A 80 -13.78 6.84 -31.59
C SER A 80 -15.13 6.47 -32.20
N ASN A 81 -16.24 6.74 -31.50
CA ASN A 81 -17.60 6.46 -31.97
C ASN A 81 -18.32 7.74 -32.46
N LEU A 82 -17.58 8.70 -33.02
CA LEU A 82 -18.20 9.62 -33.98
C LEU A 82 -18.35 8.84 -35.31
N PRO A 83 -19.58 8.68 -35.83
CA PRO A 83 -19.80 7.88 -37.02
C PRO A 83 -19.09 8.55 -38.20
N ASN A 84 -18.07 7.87 -38.71
CA ASN A 84 -17.38 8.25 -39.92
C ASN A 84 -18.36 8.03 -41.09
N GLY A 85 -19.14 9.07 -41.39
CA GLY A 85 -20.22 9.02 -42.35
C GLY A 85 -20.45 10.38 -43.01
N ALA A 86 -19.55 10.78 -43.91
CA ALA A 86 -19.86 11.72 -44.99
C ALA A 86 -18.85 11.57 -46.15
N THR A 87 -19.20 10.67 -47.06
CA THR A 87 -19.12 10.84 -48.53
C THR A 87 -17.83 11.39 -49.17
N LYS A 88 -17.11 10.45 -49.80
CA LYS A 88 -16.63 10.48 -51.20
C LYS A 88 -17.02 11.75 -51.99
N LYS A 89 -16.03 12.53 -52.41
CA LYS A 89 -16.03 13.21 -53.70
C LYS A 89 -14.64 13.10 -54.34
N GLU A 90 -14.60 12.38 -55.45
CA GLU A 90 -13.64 12.62 -56.53
C GLU A 90 -13.65 14.11 -56.91
N SER A 91 -12.48 14.69 -57.16
CA SER A 91 -12.27 15.48 -58.37
C SER A 91 -10.77 15.67 -58.60
N LYS A 92 -10.35 15.27 -59.80
CA LYS A 92 -9.11 15.69 -60.46
C LYS A 92 -9.09 17.22 -60.56
N GLU A 93 -7.91 17.82 -60.37
CA GLU A 93 -7.17 18.58 -61.40
C GLU A 93 -5.70 18.72 -60.98
#